data_AF-A0A965NM66-F1
#
_entry.id   AF-A0A965NM66-F1
#
_cell.length_a   1.000
_cell.length_b   1.000
_cell.length_c   1.000
_cell.angle_alpha   90.00
_cell.angle_beta   90.00
_cell.angle_gamma   90.00
#
_symmetry.space_group_name_H-M   'P 1'
#
loop_
_entity.id
_entity.type
_entity.pdbx_description
1 polymer ?
#
loop_
_entity_poly.entity_id
_entity_poly.type
_entity_poly.pdbx_seq_one_letter_code
_entity_poly.pdbx_strand_id
1 'polypeptide(L)'
;MIGQDALVLCLHSHIGYIKEMNHKHAPWRELFHVGGPASVRGYTYGQISPLWKDENSLGGRKMVVFNAELIFPITPDRTMRGVVFYDGGTGWDTPFADTMNPANLSNNNFSYRHSFGVGIRFVSPTPMQIDFGIKLNPSKKFKKELTQLHFNMIHEF
;
A
#
# COMPACT_ATOMS: atom_id res chain seq x y z
N MET A 1 4.94 -30.28 -19.15
CA MET A 1 3.88 -30.14 -18.13
C MET A 1 4.49 -29.49 -16.90
N ILE A 2 4.30 -28.19 -16.72
CA ILE A 2 4.54 -27.52 -15.43
C ILE A 2 3.30 -27.84 -14.57
N GLY A 3 3.51 -28.38 -13.37
CA GLY A 3 2.51 -29.06 -12.54
C GLY A 3 1.21 -28.28 -12.35
N GLN A 4 0.09 -28.99 -12.40
CA GLN A 4 -1.26 -28.42 -12.44
C GLN A 4 -1.78 -27.91 -11.09
N ASP A 5 -0.96 -27.91 -10.03
CA ASP A 5 -1.25 -27.39 -8.68
C ASP A 5 -0.23 -26.33 -8.24
N ALA A 6 -0.06 -25.29 -9.05
CA ALA A 6 1.05 -24.35 -8.87
C ALA A 6 0.82 -23.38 -7.71
N LEU A 7 1.57 -23.59 -6.62
CA LEU A 7 1.93 -22.54 -5.68
C LEU A 7 2.77 -21.49 -6.41
N VAL A 8 2.35 -20.23 -6.37
CA VAL A 8 3.03 -19.12 -7.06
C VAL A 8 3.52 -18.11 -6.04
N LEU A 9 4.81 -17.78 -6.11
CA LEU A 9 5.38 -16.64 -5.39
C LEU A 9 5.45 -15.44 -6.34
N CYS A 10 4.75 -14.36 -6.01
CA CYS A 10 4.82 -13.08 -6.71
C CYS A 10 5.57 -12.08 -5.83
N LEU A 11 6.52 -11.36 -6.43
CA LEU A 11 7.27 -10.28 -5.79
C LEU A 11 7.08 -9.01 -6.62
N HIS A 12 6.64 -7.93 -5.98
CA HIS A 12 6.52 -6.62 -6.62
C HIS A 12 7.32 -5.58 -5.84
N SER A 13 7.95 -4.67 -6.56
CA SER A 13 8.66 -3.54 -5.96
C SER A 13 8.41 -2.28 -6.78
N HIS A 14 8.10 -1.18 -6.11
CA HIS A 14 7.90 0.13 -6.74
C HIS A 14 8.80 1.14 -6.06
N ILE A 15 9.58 1.88 -6.83
CA ILE A 15 10.44 2.97 -6.34
C ILE A 15 10.09 4.21 -7.17
N GLY A 16 9.88 5.33 -6.49
CA GLY A 16 9.45 6.57 -7.13
C GLY A 16 10.19 7.78 -6.58
N TYR A 17 10.49 8.73 -7.47
CA TYR A 17 11.06 10.04 -7.12
C TYR A 17 10.43 11.14 -7.98
N ILE A 18 9.95 12.19 -7.32
CA ILE A 18 9.37 13.39 -7.94
C ILE A 18 10.33 14.56 -7.72
N LYS A 19 10.75 15.13 -8.85
CA LYS A 19 11.59 16.32 -8.89
C LYS A 19 10.76 17.51 -9.32
N GLU A 20 11.02 18.63 -8.65
CA GLU A 20 10.44 19.92 -9.02
C GLU A 20 11.08 20.46 -10.29
N MET A 21 10.27 21.11 -11.12
CA MET A 21 10.71 21.79 -12.33
C MET A 21 10.27 23.26 -12.27
N ASN A 22 11.14 24.16 -12.72
CA ASN A 22 10.87 25.61 -12.73
C ASN A 22 10.46 26.19 -11.36
N HIS A 23 11.06 25.67 -10.27
CA HIS A 23 10.76 26.09 -8.89
C HIS A 23 9.28 25.93 -8.48
N LYS A 24 8.56 25.01 -9.12
CA LYS A 24 7.17 24.68 -8.77
C LYS A 24 7.13 23.29 -8.13
N HIS A 25 6.51 23.23 -6.95
CA HIS A 25 6.20 21.96 -6.30
C HIS A 25 5.17 21.18 -7.10
N ALA A 26 5.32 19.85 -7.12
CA ALA A 26 4.29 18.98 -7.67
C ALA A 26 2.99 19.16 -6.87
N PRO A 27 1.83 19.24 -7.54
CA PRO A 27 0.56 19.34 -6.85
C PRO A 27 0.30 18.07 -6.03
N TRP A 28 -0.46 18.20 -4.94
CA TRP A 28 -0.62 17.12 -3.96
C TRP A 28 -1.08 15.79 -4.59
N ARG A 29 -1.95 15.84 -5.61
CA ARG A 29 -2.51 14.67 -6.30
C ARG A 29 -1.46 13.84 -7.06
N GLU A 30 -0.32 14.43 -7.38
CA GLU A 30 0.77 13.76 -8.09
C GLU A 30 1.80 13.16 -7.13
N LEU A 31 1.71 13.47 -5.83
CA LEU A 31 2.63 12.92 -4.83
C LEU A 31 2.34 11.46 -4.53
N PHE A 32 3.32 10.77 -3.98
CA PHE A 32 3.16 9.37 -3.62
C PHE A 32 2.42 9.22 -2.29
N HIS A 33 1.29 8.52 -2.34
CA HIS A 33 0.46 8.17 -1.18
C HIS A 33 0.54 6.67 -0.90
N VAL A 34 1.50 6.31 -0.05
CA VAL A 34 1.74 4.92 0.35
C VAL A 34 0.75 4.50 1.44
N GLY A 35 0.16 3.31 1.27
CA GLY A 35 -0.93 2.75 2.08
C GLY A 35 -2.19 2.48 1.22
N GLY A 36 -2.97 1.47 1.58
CA GLY A 36 -4.17 1.08 0.84
C GLY A 36 -3.96 -0.17 -0.04
N PRO A 37 -5.00 -0.58 -0.80
CA PRO A 37 -5.02 -1.87 -1.50
C PRO A 37 -3.99 -1.99 -2.64
N ALA A 38 -3.59 -0.87 -3.23
CA ALA A 38 -2.66 -0.83 -4.37
C ALA A 38 -1.18 -0.67 -3.95
N SER A 39 -0.87 -0.57 -2.66
CA SER A 39 0.50 -0.41 -2.17
C SER A 39 0.80 -1.25 -0.94
N VAL A 40 0.35 -0.82 0.24
CA VAL A 40 0.54 -1.58 1.49
C VAL A 40 -0.81 -1.84 2.13
N ARG A 41 -1.32 -3.07 1.93
CA ARG A 41 -2.58 -3.53 2.52
C ARG A 41 -2.47 -3.55 4.04
N GLY A 42 -3.60 -3.58 4.75
CA GLY A 42 -3.62 -3.38 6.20
C GLY A 42 -3.50 -1.91 6.63
N TYR A 43 -2.95 -1.01 5.80
CA TYR A 43 -2.97 0.45 6.01
C TYR A 43 -4.06 1.13 5.17
N THR A 44 -4.57 2.26 5.64
CA THR A 44 -5.47 3.12 4.85
C THR A 44 -4.69 3.94 3.84
N TYR A 45 -5.39 4.49 2.83
CA TYR A 45 -4.76 5.25 1.74
C TYR A 45 -3.88 6.38 2.28
N GLY A 46 -2.61 6.42 1.87
CA GLY A 46 -1.68 7.48 2.23
C GLY A 46 -1.24 7.52 3.71
N GLN A 47 -1.67 6.57 4.54
CA GLN A 47 -1.37 6.51 5.99
C GLN A 47 0.13 6.35 6.31
N ILE A 48 0.91 5.82 5.37
CA ILE A 48 2.33 5.57 5.56
C ILE A 48 3.17 6.79 5.19
N SER A 49 2.67 7.62 4.27
CA SER A 49 3.33 8.81 3.76
C SER A 49 3.28 9.97 4.76
N PRO A 50 3.88 11.14 4.47
CA PRO A 50 3.79 12.31 5.32
C PRO A 50 2.33 12.69 5.57
N LEU A 51 1.99 12.96 6.83
CA LEU A 51 0.63 13.25 7.27
C LEU A 51 0.57 14.60 7.97
N TRP A 52 -0.55 15.30 7.77
CA TRP A 52 -0.91 16.48 8.54
C TRP A 52 -1.47 16.11 9.93
N LYS A 53 -1.63 17.13 10.79
CA LYS A 53 -2.11 17.00 12.17
C LYS A 53 -3.46 16.28 12.28
N ASP A 54 -4.29 16.31 11.25
CA ASP A 54 -5.62 15.70 11.16
C ASP A 54 -5.64 14.35 10.43
N GLU A 55 -4.48 13.72 10.19
CA GLU A 55 -4.38 12.42 9.50
C GLU A 55 -4.60 12.48 7.99
N ASN A 56 -4.73 13.67 7.42
CA ASN A 56 -4.73 13.83 5.97
C ASN A 56 -3.34 13.56 5.39
N SER A 57 -3.28 12.71 4.36
CA SER A 57 -2.04 12.42 3.66
C SER A 57 -1.60 13.62 2.84
N LEU A 58 -0.37 14.08 3.07
CA LEU A 58 0.27 15.12 2.26
C LEU A 58 1.04 14.53 1.08
N GLY A 59 1.36 13.23 1.14
CA GLY A 59 2.15 12.55 0.13
C GLY A 59 3.64 12.90 0.22
N GLY A 60 4.46 12.01 -0.33
CA GLY A 60 5.92 12.17 -0.40
C GLY A 60 6.41 12.33 -1.83
N ARG A 61 7.55 13.01 -2.01
CA ARG A 61 8.24 13.05 -3.31
C ARG A 61 9.00 11.76 -3.57
N LYS A 62 9.35 11.02 -2.53
CA LYS A 62 10.05 9.75 -2.61
C LYS A 62 9.14 8.65 -2.10
N MET A 63 9.16 7.50 -2.78
CA MET A 63 8.53 6.31 -2.27
C MET A 63 9.35 5.06 -2.56
N VAL A 64 9.20 4.07 -1.69
CA VAL A 64 9.55 2.68 -1.95
C VAL A 64 8.45 1.79 -1.40
N VAL A 65 8.03 0.80 -2.19
CA VAL A 65 7.04 -0.21 -1.82
C VAL A 65 7.56 -1.56 -2.26
N PHE A 66 7.34 -2.57 -1.43
CA PHE A 66 7.68 -3.96 -1.67
C PHE A 66 6.49 -4.83 -1.24
N ASN A 67 6.13 -5.79 -2.08
CA ASN A 67 5.06 -6.74 -1.85
C ASN A 67 5.56 -8.14 -2.16
N ALA A 68 5.27 -9.08 -1.27
CA ALA A 68 5.47 -10.49 -1.49
C ALA A 68 4.15 -11.22 -1.29
N GLU A 69 3.73 -11.99 -2.29
CA GLU A 69 2.47 -12.73 -2.27
C GLU A 69 2.73 -14.20 -2.56
N LEU A 70 2.17 -15.07 -1.73
CA LEU A 70 2.11 -16.50 -1.96
C LEU A 70 0.69 -16.86 -2.33
N ILE A 71 0.49 -17.28 -3.59
CA ILE A 71 -0.80 -17.55 -4.19
C ILE A 71 -0.95 -19.06 -4.37
N PHE A 72 -2.08 -19.61 -3.95
CA PHE A 72 -2.40 -21.03 -4.10
C PHE A 72 -3.84 -21.22 -4.59
N PRO A 73 -4.11 -22.26 -5.39
CA PRO A 73 -5.48 -22.58 -5.79
C PRO A 73 -6.30 -23.00 -4.56
N ILE A 74 -7.51 -22.46 -4.42
CA ILE A 74 -8.50 -22.96 -3.44
C ILE A 74 -9.38 -24.01 -4.10
N THR A 75 -9.78 -23.76 -5.36
CA THR A 75 -10.67 -24.64 -6.12
C THR A 75 -9.92 -25.32 -7.28
N PRO A 76 -10.28 -26.57 -7.64
CA PRO A 76 -9.62 -27.29 -8.74
C PRO A 76 -9.78 -26.61 -10.12
N ASP A 77 -10.88 -25.89 -10.31
CA ASP A 77 -11.21 -25.12 -11.52
C ASP A 77 -10.52 -23.74 -11.57
N ARG A 78 -9.77 -23.38 -10.51
CA ARG A 78 -9.00 -22.12 -10.39
C ARG A 78 -9.83 -20.84 -10.46
N THR A 79 -11.14 -20.94 -10.26
CA THR A 79 -12.03 -19.78 -10.15
C THR A 79 -11.78 -19.00 -8.87
N MET A 80 -11.26 -19.65 -7.83
CA MET A 80 -10.84 -19.03 -6.58
C MET A 80 -9.38 -19.34 -6.23
N ARG A 81 -8.66 -18.31 -5.76
CA ARG A 81 -7.29 -18.44 -5.26
C ARG A 81 -7.16 -17.81 -3.89
N GLY A 82 -6.38 -18.46 -3.04
CA GLY A 82 -5.97 -17.94 -1.74
C GLY A 82 -4.65 -17.19 -1.89
N VAL A 83 -4.49 -16.15 -1.09
CA VAL A 83 -3.28 -15.33 -1.04
C VAL A 83 -2.86 -15.17 0.41
N VAL A 84 -1.58 -15.36 0.67
CA VAL A 84 -0.92 -14.92 1.90
C VAL A 84 0.11 -13.87 1.48
N PHE A 85 0.11 -12.70 2.11
CA PHE A 85 0.95 -11.60 1.67
C PHE A 85 1.71 -10.92 2.79
N TYR A 86 2.86 -10.37 2.41
CA TYR A 86 3.62 -9.39 3.17
C TYR A 86 3.76 -8.14 2.32
N ASP A 87 3.36 -7.00 2.87
CA ASP A 87 3.52 -5.71 2.21
C ASP A 87 4.35 -4.79 3.08
N GLY A 88 5.15 -3.93 2.45
CA GLY A 88 5.78 -2.85 3.18
C GLY A 88 6.27 -1.74 2.27
N GLY A 89 6.49 -0.58 2.85
CA GLY A 89 6.93 0.58 2.11
C GLY A 89 7.04 1.82 2.96
N THR A 90 7.45 2.90 2.33
CA THR A 90 7.48 4.23 2.92
C THR A 90 7.37 5.29 1.83
N GLY A 91 6.70 6.38 2.16
CA GLY A 91 6.70 7.62 1.39
C GLY A 91 7.23 8.72 2.29
N TRP A 92 8.12 9.57 1.77
CA TRP A 92 8.76 10.62 2.57
C TRP A 92 9.13 11.83 1.70
N ASP A 93 9.67 12.88 2.34
CA ASP A 93 10.14 14.09 1.67
C ASP A 93 8.99 14.86 0.98
N THR A 94 8.01 15.33 1.75
CA THR A 94 6.90 16.15 1.24
C THR A 94 7.41 17.55 0.84
N PRO A 95 6.98 18.11 -0.31
CA PRO A 95 7.41 19.45 -0.73
C PRO A 95 6.85 20.57 0.17
N PHE A 96 5.84 20.26 0.99
CA PHE A 96 5.16 21.24 1.86
C PHE A 96 5.81 21.37 3.25
N ALA A 97 6.93 20.69 3.50
CA ALA A 97 7.56 20.65 4.82
C ALA A 97 8.00 22.04 5.29
N ASP A 98 8.57 22.84 4.39
CA ASP A 98 9.12 24.17 4.71
C ASP A 98 8.04 25.24 4.92
N THR A 99 6.83 25.01 4.38
CA THR A 99 5.70 25.95 4.50
C THR A 99 4.83 25.65 5.73
N MET A 100 5.23 24.69 6.56
CA MET A 100 4.42 24.12 7.62
C MET A 100 5.14 24.13 8.97
N ASN A 101 4.37 24.18 10.06
CA ASN A 101 4.94 24.00 11.39
C ASN A 101 5.37 22.52 11.56
N PRO A 102 6.65 22.23 11.89
CA PRO A 102 7.14 20.86 12.07
C PRO A 102 6.35 20.03 13.09
N ALA A 103 5.73 20.68 14.09
CA ALA A 103 4.89 20.00 15.09
C ALA A 103 3.60 19.40 14.50
N ASN A 104 3.16 19.87 13.33
CA ASN A 104 1.96 19.39 12.64
C ASN A 104 2.27 18.34 11.55
N LEU A 105 3.56 18.09 11.27
CA LEU A 105 4.02 17.19 10.24
C LEU A 105 4.51 15.88 10.87
N SER A 106 4.01 14.75 10.38
CA SER A 106 4.48 13.43 10.80
C SER A 106 4.86 12.58 9.59
N ASN A 107 5.70 11.56 9.80
CA ASN A 107 6.18 10.63 8.77
C ASN A 107 6.92 11.29 7.57
N ASN A 108 7.59 12.43 7.77
CA ASN A 108 8.31 13.09 6.66
C ASN A 108 9.72 12.56 6.41
N ASN A 109 10.29 11.82 7.36
CA ASN A 109 11.55 11.11 7.19
C ASN A 109 11.29 9.68 6.72
N PHE A 110 12.32 9.02 6.20
CA PHE A 110 12.25 7.61 5.84
C PHE A 110 11.80 6.77 7.05
N SER A 111 10.60 6.19 6.95
CA SER A 111 9.99 5.40 8.02
C SER A 111 9.26 4.22 7.40
N TYR A 112 9.95 3.08 7.34
CA TYR A 112 9.41 1.85 6.76
C TYR A 112 8.24 1.32 7.58
N ARG A 113 7.11 1.07 6.92
CA ARG A 113 5.92 0.47 7.51
C ARG A 113 5.54 -0.79 6.75
N HIS A 114 5.02 -1.77 7.46
CA HIS A 114 4.74 -3.08 6.88
C HIS A 114 3.58 -3.82 7.57
N SER A 115 3.03 -4.76 6.83
CA SER A 115 1.89 -5.56 7.22
C SER A 115 2.04 -6.98 6.71
N PHE A 116 1.26 -7.87 7.31
CA PHE A 116 1.04 -9.22 6.81
C PHE A 116 -0.46 -9.46 6.72
N GLY A 117 -0.89 -10.32 5.82
CA GLY A 117 -2.30 -10.60 5.69
C GLY A 117 -2.62 -11.79 4.82
N VAL A 118 -3.93 -11.99 4.67
CA VAL A 118 -4.52 -13.06 3.87
C VAL A 118 -5.58 -12.46 2.96
N GLY A 119 -5.77 -13.08 1.80
CA GLY A 119 -6.73 -12.63 0.83
C GLY A 119 -7.34 -13.76 0.03
N ILE A 120 -8.47 -13.46 -0.58
CA ILE A 120 -9.15 -14.33 -1.54
C ILE A 120 -9.28 -13.56 -2.85
N ARG A 121 -9.03 -14.26 -3.94
CA ARG A 121 -9.19 -13.76 -5.31
C ARG A 121 -10.24 -14.61 -6.00
N PHE A 122 -11.24 -13.94 -6.56
CA PHE A 122 -12.22 -14.55 -7.43
C PHE A 122 -11.90 -14.12 -8.85
N VAL A 123 -11.72 -15.08 -9.75
CA VAL A 123 -11.35 -14.84 -11.15
C VAL A 123 -12.59 -14.74 -12.04
N SER A 124 -13.66 -15.45 -11.70
CA SER A 124 -14.90 -15.55 -12.47
C SER A 124 -16.11 -15.67 -11.51
N PRO A 125 -17.31 -15.18 -11.87
CA PRO A 125 -17.65 -14.44 -13.09
C PRO A 125 -17.21 -12.96 -13.09
N THR A 126 -17.06 -12.36 -11.90
CA THR A 126 -16.56 -11.00 -11.74
C THR A 126 -15.24 -11.03 -10.98
N PRO A 127 -14.13 -10.53 -11.58
CA PRO A 127 -12.85 -10.44 -10.89
C PRO A 127 -12.94 -9.56 -9.64
N MET A 128 -12.78 -10.15 -8.46
CA MET A 128 -12.80 -9.43 -7.19
C MET A 128 -11.72 -9.94 -6.24
N GLN A 129 -11.30 -9.07 -5.34
CA GLN A 129 -10.24 -9.29 -4.38
C GLN A 129 -10.68 -8.80 -3.02
N ILE A 130 -10.50 -9.65 -2.02
CA ILE A 130 -10.74 -9.32 -0.61
C ILE A 130 -9.43 -9.57 0.13
N ASP A 131 -8.93 -8.56 0.84
CA ASP A 131 -7.67 -8.63 1.58
C ASP A 131 -7.84 -8.16 3.01
N PHE A 132 -7.50 -9.02 3.96
CA PHE A 132 -7.42 -8.68 5.36
C PHE A 132 -5.96 -8.54 5.76
N GLY A 133 -5.54 -7.32 6.12
CA GLY A 133 -4.17 -7.01 6.52
C GLY A 133 -4.06 -6.59 7.98
N ILE A 134 -2.96 -6.99 8.62
CA ILE A 134 -2.58 -6.65 9.99
C ILE A 134 -1.30 -5.80 9.96
N LYS A 135 -1.35 -4.61 10.54
CA LYS A 135 -0.22 -3.68 10.65
C LYS A 135 0.77 -4.20 11.70
N LEU A 136 2.01 -4.43 11.31
CA LEU A 136 3.06 -4.89 12.23
C LEU A 136 3.74 -3.74 12.97
N ASN A 137 3.77 -2.55 12.36
CA ASN A 137 4.35 -1.34 12.97
C ASN A 137 3.46 -0.10 12.74
N PRO A 138 2.29 -0.04 13.41
CA PRO A 138 1.41 1.14 13.35
C PRO A 138 2.13 2.38 13.90
N SER A 139 1.74 3.56 13.43
CA SER A 139 2.23 4.81 14.03
C SER A 139 1.66 4.97 15.44
N LYS A 140 2.27 5.81 16.27
CA LYS A 140 1.70 6.15 17.60
C LYS A 140 0.26 6.65 17.50
N LYS A 141 -0.05 7.35 16.41
CA LYS A 141 -1.38 7.92 16.11
C LYS A 141 -2.41 6.84 15.81
N PHE A 142 -2.02 5.77 15.11
CA PHE A 142 -2.90 4.67 14.68
C PHE A 142 -2.74 3.39 15.50
N LYS A 143 -2.27 3.49 16.76
CA LYS A 143 -1.95 2.32 17.58
C LYS A 143 -3.17 1.42 17.85
N LYS A 144 -4.38 1.98 17.81
CA LYS A 144 -5.64 1.24 18.05
C LYS A 144 -6.23 0.59 16.79
N GLU A 145 -5.79 1.01 15.60
CA GLU A 145 -6.27 0.49 14.32
C GLU A 145 -5.24 -0.45 13.73
N LEU A 146 -5.19 -1.69 14.23
CA LEU A 146 -4.16 -2.65 13.85
C LEU A 146 -4.51 -3.43 12.58
N THR A 147 -5.76 -3.40 12.14
CA THR A 147 -6.25 -4.23 11.04
C THR A 147 -7.03 -3.39 10.04
N GLN A 148 -7.04 -3.82 8.78
CA GLN A 148 -7.84 -3.21 7.73
C GLN A 148 -8.29 -4.26 6.73
N LEU A 149 -9.56 -4.18 6.33
CA LEU A 149 -10.14 -4.97 5.25
C LEU A 149 -10.19 -4.12 3.98
N HIS A 150 -9.75 -4.69 2.87
CA HIS A 150 -9.74 -4.06 1.55
C HIS A 150 -10.57 -4.87 0.58
N PHE A 151 -11.38 -4.18 -0.22
CA PHE A 151 -12.16 -4.75 -1.30
C PHE A 151 -11.74 -4.07 -2.60
N ASN A 152 -11.42 -4.86 -3.61
CA ASN A 152 -11.12 -4.35 -4.93
C ASN A 152 -11.90 -5.18 -5.97
N MET A 153 -12.53 -4.49 -6.91
CA MET A 153 -13.25 -5.11 -8.01
C MET A 153 -12.64 -4.57 -9.30
N ILE A 154 -12.07 -5.45 -10.11
CA ILE A 154 -11.48 -5.05 -11.38
C ILE A 154 -12.62 -4.98 -12.39
N HIS A 155 -12.86 -3.78 -12.93
CA HIS A 155 -13.74 -3.59 -14.07
C HIS A 155 -12.88 -3.09 -15.23
N GLU A 156 -12.72 -3.93 -16.26
CA GLU A 156 -12.23 -3.45 -17.55
C GLU A 156 -13.42 -2.77 -18.24
N PHE A 157 -13.27 -1.49 -18.59
CA PHE A 157 -14.24 -0.74 -19.40
C PHE A 157 -13.79 -0.75 -20.86
#